data_AF-A0A2G6E095-F1
#
_entry.id   AF-A0A2G6E095-F1
#
_cell.length_a   1.000
_cell.length_b   1.000
_cell.length_c   1.000
_cell.angle_alpha   90.00
_cell.angle_beta   90.00
_cell.angle_gamma   90.00
#
_symmetry.space_group_name_H-M   'P 1'
#
loop_
_entity.id
_entity.type
_entity.pdbx_description
1 polymer ?
#
loop_
_entity_poly.entity_id
_entity_poly.type
_entity_poly.pdbx_seq_one_letter_code
_entity_poly.pdbx_strand_id
1 'polypeptide(L)'
;MKELNRLFNHIVRRVNIGLRKIPFDASPFAEQLIPAEQMSKFYAFYGITTDHPLDLQFSGSALAGSYFLGKCKVQNSLLYKSDIRGDELKRKGDVLHYDDDQELDLVLKHDEKINISNSVLIKTLVHNYSHNPESVEEFFIRNTMSMDYANIHGSPSDGCFLGPFATVDLTTMRNSVIGAYSYLQTGGISSLDVQPGTVWVEKPHQFNFLYTYPEMELQHYISLSPDKVPWGVLVDFIEERKEKFQRIFDFVNMENISSVPETASLDRYAVV
;
A
#
# COMPACT_ATOMS: atom_id res chain seq x y z
N MET A 1 -4.25 -5.24 -23.85
CA MET A 1 -4.50 -3.78 -23.90
C MET A 1 -5.95 -3.41 -23.64
N LYS A 2 -6.94 -3.81 -24.46
CA LYS A 2 -8.36 -3.42 -24.28
C LYS A 2 -8.94 -3.76 -22.91
N GLU A 3 -8.77 -4.99 -22.44
CA GLU A 3 -9.30 -5.41 -21.13
C GLU A 3 -8.60 -4.72 -19.95
N LEU A 4 -7.30 -4.44 -20.08
CA LEU A 4 -6.55 -3.69 -19.07
C LEU A 4 -7.07 -2.25 -18.95
N ASN A 5 -7.28 -1.57 -20.07
CA ASN A 5 -7.85 -0.22 -20.09
C ASN A 5 -9.28 -0.22 -19.54
N ARG A 6 -10.08 -1.25 -19.86
CA ARG A 6 -11.44 -1.42 -19.32
C ARG A 6 -11.42 -1.59 -17.81
N LEU A 7 -10.55 -2.46 -17.30
CA LEU A 7 -10.35 -2.69 -15.87
C LEU A 7 -9.97 -1.40 -15.17
N PHE A 8 -8.99 -0.69 -15.73
CA PHE A 8 -8.50 0.55 -15.18
C PHE A 8 -9.56 1.64 -15.11
N ASN A 9 -10.25 1.90 -16.23
CA ASN A 9 -11.35 2.87 -16.28
C ASN A 9 -12.49 2.49 -15.32
N HIS A 10 -12.74 1.19 -15.12
CA HIS A 10 -13.72 0.74 -14.14
C HIS A 10 -13.29 1.11 -12.71
N ILE A 11 -12.03 0.87 -12.36
CA ILE A 11 -11.48 1.18 -11.03
C ILE A 11 -11.51 2.68 -10.77
N VAL A 12 -10.98 3.50 -11.70
CA VAL A 12 -10.98 4.97 -11.60
C VAL A 12 -12.38 5.52 -11.33
N ARG A 13 -13.38 5.02 -12.05
CA ARG A 13 -14.79 5.41 -11.82
C ARG A 13 -15.25 5.06 -10.41
N ARG A 14 -14.88 3.90 -9.87
CA ARG A 14 -15.26 3.49 -8.51
C ARG A 14 -14.58 4.33 -7.44
N VAL A 15 -13.30 4.63 -7.61
CA VAL A 15 -12.55 5.58 -6.76
C VAL A 15 -13.25 6.93 -6.74
N ASN A 16 -13.52 7.51 -7.92
CA ASN A 16 -14.20 8.80 -8.04
C ASN A 16 -15.63 8.80 -7.47
N ILE A 17 -16.36 7.68 -7.55
CA ILE A 17 -17.67 7.56 -6.88
C ILE A 17 -17.49 7.64 -5.35
N GLY A 18 -16.46 7.00 -4.79
CA GLY A 18 -16.12 7.12 -3.37
C GLY A 18 -15.79 8.57 -2.99
N LEU A 19 -14.96 9.21 -3.81
CA LEU A 19 -14.47 10.58 -3.60
C LEU A 19 -15.44 11.68 -4.04
N ARG A 20 -16.65 11.36 -4.50
CA ARG A 20 -17.61 12.34 -5.08
C ARG A 20 -17.99 13.54 -4.21
N LYS A 21 -17.70 13.49 -2.90
CA LYS A 21 -17.95 14.57 -1.95
C LYS A 21 -16.74 15.49 -1.75
N ILE A 22 -15.58 15.10 -2.27
CA ILE A 22 -14.34 15.85 -2.25
C ILE A 22 -14.13 16.41 -3.66
N PRO A 23 -13.71 17.67 -3.82
CA PRO A 23 -13.41 18.27 -5.13
C PRO A 23 -12.10 17.71 -5.72
N PHE A 24 -12.04 16.40 -5.91
CA PHE A 24 -10.87 15.66 -6.40
C PHE A 24 -11.28 14.68 -7.50
N ASP A 25 -10.52 14.65 -8.58
CA ASP A 25 -10.67 13.68 -9.68
C ASP A 25 -9.39 12.85 -9.80
N ALA A 26 -9.51 11.53 -9.62
CA ALA A 26 -8.41 10.60 -9.76
C ALA A 26 -8.05 10.28 -11.22
N SER A 27 -8.94 10.60 -12.19
CA SER A 27 -8.78 10.25 -13.61
C SER A 27 -7.50 10.79 -14.24
N PRO A 28 -7.09 12.05 -14.01
CA PRO A 28 -5.91 12.60 -14.67
C PRO A 28 -4.61 11.90 -14.27
N PHE A 29 -4.48 11.49 -13.01
CA PHE A 29 -3.32 10.73 -12.54
C PHE A 29 -3.30 9.31 -13.13
N ALA A 30 -4.45 8.82 -13.54
CA ALA A 30 -4.61 7.46 -14.00
C ALA A 30 -3.91 7.24 -15.37
N GLU A 31 -3.99 8.20 -16.28
CA GLU A 31 -3.53 8.04 -17.67
C GLU A 31 -2.00 8.00 -17.81
N GLN A 32 -1.27 8.72 -16.96
CA GLN A 32 0.19 8.86 -17.05
C GLN A 32 0.96 7.74 -16.32
N LEU A 33 0.36 7.14 -15.30
CA LEU A 33 1.11 6.29 -14.36
C LEU A 33 1.21 4.83 -14.76
N ILE A 34 0.33 4.36 -15.66
CA ILE A 34 0.32 2.96 -16.09
C ILE A 34 0.56 2.87 -17.58
N PRO A 35 1.83 2.75 -18.01
CA PRO A 35 2.13 2.40 -19.38
C PRO A 35 1.65 0.96 -19.60
N ALA A 36 0.46 0.82 -20.19
CA ALA A 36 -0.19 -0.47 -20.39
C ALA A 36 0.69 -1.47 -21.18
N GLU A 37 1.61 -0.97 -22.01
CA GLU A 37 2.63 -1.79 -22.69
C GLU A 37 3.70 -2.34 -21.75
N GLN A 38 4.01 -1.64 -20.67
CA GLN A 38 4.96 -2.10 -19.64
C GLN A 38 4.33 -3.19 -18.76
N MET A 39 3.02 -3.16 -18.56
CA MET A 39 2.31 -4.18 -17.77
C MET A 39 2.46 -5.59 -18.36
N SER A 40 2.72 -5.74 -19.66
CA SER A 40 3.00 -7.04 -20.28
C SER A 40 4.46 -7.48 -20.22
N LYS A 41 5.37 -6.65 -19.69
CA LYS A 41 6.82 -6.90 -19.69
C LYS A 41 7.38 -7.43 -18.37
N PHE A 42 6.57 -7.46 -17.31
CA PHE A 42 7.02 -7.86 -15.98
C PHE A 42 6.30 -9.12 -15.49
N TYR A 43 7.06 -10.00 -14.84
CA TYR A 43 6.50 -11.09 -14.03
C TYR A 43 5.87 -10.57 -12.75
N ALA A 44 5.09 -11.42 -12.08
CA ALA A 44 4.69 -11.24 -10.69
C ALA A 44 5.30 -12.39 -9.87
N PHE A 45 5.54 -12.15 -8.58
CA PHE A 45 6.27 -13.08 -7.72
C PHE A 45 5.46 -13.37 -6.47
N TYR A 46 5.52 -14.60 -5.98
CA TYR A 46 4.97 -14.94 -4.67
C TYR A 46 5.97 -15.73 -3.84
N GLY A 47 6.01 -15.43 -2.55
CA GLY A 47 6.87 -16.11 -1.57
C GLY A 47 6.22 -17.41 -1.09
N ILE A 48 7.03 -18.47 -1.05
CA ILE A 48 6.67 -19.75 -0.43
C ILE A 48 7.62 -19.96 0.76
N THR A 49 7.06 -20.24 1.92
CA THR A 49 7.80 -20.48 3.16
C THR A 49 7.06 -21.52 4.00
N THR A 50 7.78 -22.22 4.87
CA THR A 50 7.21 -23.15 5.85
C THR A 50 6.50 -22.43 7.00
N ASP A 51 6.79 -21.15 7.21
CA ASP A 51 6.40 -20.43 8.44
C ASP A 51 5.06 -19.70 8.30
N HIS A 52 4.65 -19.39 7.07
CA HIS A 52 3.43 -18.63 6.75
C HIS A 52 2.57 -19.43 5.76
N PRO A 53 1.33 -19.81 6.13
CA PRO A 53 0.43 -20.51 5.22
C PRO A 53 0.12 -19.68 3.97
N LEU A 54 0.27 -20.28 2.80
CA LEU A 54 0.01 -19.65 1.51
C LEU A 54 -1.47 -19.81 1.12
N ASP A 55 -2.15 -18.70 0.85
CA ASP A 55 -3.49 -18.66 0.23
C ASP A 55 -3.56 -17.45 -0.70
N LEU A 56 -3.43 -17.70 -2.01
CA LEU A 56 -3.42 -16.67 -3.04
C LEU A 56 -4.57 -16.86 -4.02
N GLN A 57 -5.37 -15.81 -4.20
CA GLN A 57 -6.53 -15.81 -5.10
C GLN A 57 -6.52 -14.58 -5.99
N PHE A 58 -6.26 -14.76 -7.28
CA PHE A 58 -6.20 -13.66 -8.25
C PHE A 58 -7.28 -13.82 -9.32
N SER A 59 -8.15 -12.81 -9.48
CA SER A 59 -9.23 -12.85 -10.45
C SER A 59 -9.45 -11.49 -11.12
N GLY A 60 -9.54 -11.46 -12.45
CA GLY A 60 -9.81 -10.23 -13.20
C GLY A 60 -8.79 -9.11 -12.95
N SER A 61 -7.54 -9.46 -12.65
CA SER A 61 -6.52 -8.51 -12.13
C SER A 61 -5.23 -8.57 -12.94
N ALA A 62 -4.44 -7.49 -12.88
CA ALA A 62 -3.09 -7.41 -13.46
C ALA A 62 -2.07 -7.11 -12.35
N LEU A 63 -0.95 -7.85 -12.32
CA LEU A 63 -0.05 -7.90 -11.15
C LEU A 63 1.41 -7.58 -11.51
N ALA A 64 1.63 -6.87 -12.61
CA ALA A 64 2.95 -6.73 -13.25
C ALA A 64 4.01 -6.16 -12.31
N GLY A 65 5.10 -6.91 -12.11
CA GLY A 65 6.25 -6.56 -11.27
C GLY A 65 5.99 -6.65 -9.76
N SER A 66 4.83 -7.15 -9.32
CA SER A 66 4.43 -7.11 -7.91
C SER A 66 4.84 -8.38 -7.15
N TYR A 67 5.07 -8.23 -5.85
CA TYR A 67 5.48 -9.30 -4.92
C TYR A 67 4.38 -9.59 -3.91
N PHE A 68 4.13 -10.87 -3.64
CA PHE A 68 3.09 -11.32 -2.71
C PHE A 68 3.68 -12.28 -1.68
N LEU A 69 3.41 -12.07 -0.39
CA LEU A 69 3.77 -12.98 0.69
C LEU A 69 2.57 -13.18 1.61
N GLY A 70 2.34 -14.42 2.06
CA GLY A 70 1.23 -14.76 2.97
C GLY A 70 -0.12 -14.94 2.28
N LYS A 71 -1.20 -14.54 2.95
CA LYS A 71 -2.59 -14.73 2.50
C LYS A 71 -3.14 -13.48 1.82
N CYS A 72 -3.42 -13.57 0.52
CA CYS A 72 -3.87 -12.43 -0.26
C CYS A 72 -4.89 -12.81 -1.32
N LYS A 73 -5.97 -12.03 -1.41
CA LYS A 73 -6.96 -12.09 -2.47
C LYS A 73 -6.95 -10.78 -3.25
N VAL A 74 -6.80 -10.85 -4.57
CA VAL A 74 -6.82 -9.68 -5.47
C VAL A 74 -7.89 -9.87 -6.52
N GLN A 75 -8.87 -8.98 -6.55
CA GLN A 75 -10.02 -9.05 -7.46
C GLN A 75 -10.23 -7.74 -8.22
N ASN A 76 -10.40 -7.82 -9.54
CA ASN A 76 -10.69 -6.65 -10.37
C ASN A 76 -9.75 -5.46 -10.07
N SER A 77 -8.47 -5.73 -9.87
CA SER A 77 -7.49 -4.73 -9.42
C SER A 77 -6.22 -4.74 -10.27
N LEU A 78 -5.47 -3.66 -10.21
CA LEU A 78 -4.21 -3.50 -10.90
C LEU A 78 -3.13 -3.18 -9.89
N LEU A 79 -2.16 -4.07 -9.75
CA LEU A 79 -0.97 -3.88 -8.92
C LEU A 79 0.24 -3.80 -9.85
N TYR A 80 0.95 -2.68 -9.82
CA TYR A 80 2.17 -2.47 -10.60
C TYR A 80 3.34 -2.25 -9.66
N LYS A 81 4.34 -3.15 -9.72
CA LYS A 81 5.56 -3.10 -8.90
C LYS A 81 5.32 -2.90 -7.41
N SER A 82 4.21 -3.42 -6.91
CA SER A 82 3.78 -3.25 -5.51
C SER A 82 4.17 -4.46 -4.67
N ASP A 83 4.42 -4.23 -3.39
CA ASP A 83 4.81 -5.25 -2.42
C ASP A 83 3.65 -5.48 -1.47
N ILE A 84 3.08 -6.69 -1.51
CA ILE A 84 1.98 -7.11 -0.63
C ILE A 84 2.51 -8.13 0.37
N ARG A 85 2.80 -7.68 1.58
CA ARG A 85 3.45 -8.46 2.64
C ARG A 85 2.45 -8.83 3.73
N GLY A 86 2.08 -10.10 3.75
CA GLY A 86 1.19 -10.69 4.75
C GLY A 86 1.92 -11.61 5.73
N ASP A 87 3.20 -11.35 6.00
CA ASP A 87 4.00 -12.05 7.02
C ASP A 87 3.53 -11.73 8.44
N GLU A 88 2.98 -10.53 8.67
CA GLU A 88 2.45 -10.07 9.95
C GLU A 88 0.94 -10.32 10.15
N LEU A 89 0.26 -11.03 9.24
CA LEU A 89 -1.16 -11.31 9.38
C LEU A 89 -1.46 -12.20 10.59
N LYS A 90 -2.54 -11.85 11.30
CA LYS A 90 -3.01 -12.57 12.48
C LYS A 90 -3.48 -13.99 12.13
N ARG A 91 -3.37 -14.90 13.09
CA ARG A 91 -3.74 -16.31 12.96
C ARG A 91 -5.03 -16.61 13.72
N LYS A 92 -5.71 -17.65 13.28
CA LYS A 92 -6.87 -18.22 13.97
C LYS A 92 -6.48 -18.56 15.40
N GLY A 93 -7.31 -18.13 16.34
CA GLY A 93 -7.11 -18.33 17.78
C GLY A 93 -6.31 -17.22 18.46
N ASP A 94 -5.71 -16.30 17.70
CA ASP A 94 -5.12 -15.10 18.30
C ASP A 94 -6.19 -14.31 19.04
N VAL A 95 -5.80 -13.73 20.18
CA VAL A 95 -6.64 -12.90 21.03
C VAL A 95 -6.20 -11.46 20.86
N LEU A 96 -7.13 -10.59 20.49
CA LEU A 96 -6.92 -9.15 20.39
C LEU A 96 -7.53 -8.45 21.58
N HIS A 97 -6.71 -7.63 22.23
CA HIS A 97 -7.10 -6.81 23.35
C HIS A 97 -7.28 -5.37 22.85
N TYR A 98 -8.50 -4.86 22.94
CA TYR A 98 -8.81 -3.46 22.68
C TYR A 98 -9.07 -2.74 24.00
N ASP A 99 -8.34 -1.65 24.23
CA ASP A 99 -8.41 -0.82 25.44
C ASP A 99 -8.77 0.62 25.05
N ASP A 100 -9.97 0.77 24.48
CA ASP A 100 -10.59 2.06 24.14
C ASP A 100 -11.89 2.20 24.96
N ASP A 101 -11.74 2.52 26.25
CA ASP A 101 -12.78 2.72 27.28
C ASP A 101 -13.54 1.47 27.77
N GLN A 102 -13.43 0.33 27.08
CA GLN A 102 -13.94 -0.98 27.54
C GLN A 102 -12.94 -2.09 27.17
N GLU A 103 -12.58 -2.95 28.13
CA GLU A 103 -11.80 -4.16 27.87
C GLU A 103 -12.63 -5.13 27.00
N LEU A 104 -12.25 -5.23 25.72
CA LEU A 104 -12.88 -6.12 24.76
C LEU A 104 -11.85 -7.09 24.19
N ASP A 105 -12.04 -8.37 24.51
CA ASP A 105 -11.26 -9.47 23.93
C ASP A 105 -11.97 -10.03 22.71
N LEU A 106 -11.25 -10.06 21.58
CA LEU A 106 -11.71 -10.66 20.34
C LEU A 106 -10.82 -11.83 19.95
N VAL A 107 -11.40 -13.04 19.90
CA VAL A 107 -10.71 -14.25 19.44
C VAL A 107 -10.97 -14.47 17.96
N LEU A 108 -9.92 -14.57 17.16
CA LEU A 108 -10.04 -14.84 15.73
C LEU A 108 -10.56 -16.26 15.48
N LYS A 109 -11.59 -16.38 14.65
CA LYS A 109 -12.18 -17.64 14.18
C LYS A 109 -11.47 -18.17 12.94
N HIS A 110 -10.87 -17.29 12.16
CA HIS A 110 -10.13 -17.59 10.95
C HIS A 110 -8.80 -16.84 10.92
N ASP A 111 -7.84 -17.35 10.14
CA ASP A 111 -6.64 -16.58 9.83
C ASP A 111 -7.04 -15.32 9.06
N GLU A 112 -6.35 -14.23 9.34
CA GLU A 112 -6.53 -12.99 8.62
C GLU A 112 -6.02 -13.10 7.18
N LYS A 113 -6.61 -12.32 6.28
CA LYS A 113 -6.16 -12.19 4.89
C LYS A 113 -6.19 -10.75 4.41
N ILE A 114 -5.27 -10.42 3.51
CA ILE A 114 -5.33 -9.19 2.73
C ILE A 114 -6.35 -9.38 1.60
N ASN A 115 -7.30 -8.46 1.45
CA ASN A 115 -8.29 -8.47 0.37
C ASN A 115 -8.30 -7.15 -0.40
N ILE A 116 -7.74 -7.19 -1.61
CA ILE A 116 -7.64 -6.05 -2.51
C ILE A 116 -8.69 -6.19 -3.60
N SER A 117 -9.58 -5.20 -3.72
CA SER A 117 -10.62 -5.22 -4.76
C SER A 117 -10.86 -3.87 -5.40
N ASN A 118 -11.12 -3.87 -6.72
CA ASN A 118 -11.41 -2.65 -7.48
C ASN A 118 -10.39 -1.52 -7.22
N SER A 119 -9.11 -1.85 -7.12
CA SER A 119 -8.06 -0.92 -6.68
C SER A 119 -6.88 -0.87 -7.63
N VAL A 120 -6.18 0.26 -7.65
CA VAL A 120 -4.92 0.47 -8.39
C VAL A 120 -3.82 0.78 -7.38
N LEU A 121 -2.81 -0.08 -7.29
CA LEU A 121 -1.65 0.14 -6.43
C LEU A 121 -0.38 0.23 -7.29
N ILE A 122 0.34 1.35 -7.20
CA ILE A 122 1.53 1.63 -8.01
C ILE A 122 2.72 1.81 -7.08
N LYS A 123 3.72 0.92 -7.19
CA LYS A 123 4.90 0.86 -6.31
C LYS A 123 4.54 1.04 -4.83
N THR A 124 3.42 0.48 -4.41
CA THR A 124 2.87 0.64 -3.07
C THR A 124 3.33 -0.51 -2.19
N LEU A 125 3.71 -0.22 -0.95
CA LEU A 125 3.92 -1.22 0.07
C LEU A 125 2.63 -1.39 0.89
N VAL A 126 2.12 -2.62 0.92
CA VAL A 126 1.06 -3.05 1.85
C VAL A 126 1.69 -3.99 2.84
N HIS A 127 1.63 -3.65 4.12
CA HIS A 127 2.29 -4.42 5.18
C HIS A 127 1.52 -4.32 6.50
N ASN A 128 1.91 -5.13 7.48
CA ASN A 128 1.24 -5.27 8.78
C ASN A 128 -0.15 -5.92 8.67
N TYR A 129 -0.99 -5.81 9.71
CA TYR A 129 -2.31 -6.43 9.83
C TYR A 129 -3.42 -5.39 10.06
N SER A 130 -4.68 -5.77 9.84
CA SER A 130 -5.84 -4.90 10.10
C SER A 130 -5.92 -4.51 11.57
N HIS A 131 -5.85 -3.20 11.82
CA HIS A 131 -6.09 -2.60 13.13
C HIS A 131 -7.56 -2.21 13.34
N ASN A 132 -8.43 -2.47 12.36
CA ASN A 132 -9.86 -2.19 12.46
C ASN A 132 -10.58 -3.30 13.27
N PRO A 133 -11.15 -3.00 14.45
CA PRO A 133 -11.91 -3.98 15.23
C PRO A 133 -13.15 -4.51 14.49
N GLU A 134 -13.67 -3.77 13.50
CA GLU A 134 -14.81 -4.22 12.68
C GLU A 134 -14.40 -5.23 11.58
N SER A 135 -13.10 -5.40 11.30
CA SER A 135 -12.60 -6.31 10.26
C SER A 135 -11.29 -6.99 10.67
N VAL A 136 -11.26 -7.58 11.86
CA VAL A 136 -10.06 -8.21 12.45
C VAL A 136 -9.50 -9.38 11.64
N GLU A 137 -10.33 -10.06 10.84
CA GLU A 137 -9.93 -11.17 9.97
C GLU A 137 -9.75 -10.74 8.50
N GLU A 138 -9.94 -9.46 8.18
CA GLU A 138 -9.86 -8.95 6.82
C GLU A 138 -9.19 -7.58 6.77
N PHE A 139 -7.94 -7.55 6.29
CA PHE A 139 -7.27 -6.32 5.88
C PHE A 139 -7.74 -5.96 4.46
N PHE A 140 -8.77 -5.14 4.35
CA PHE A 140 -9.34 -4.76 3.06
C PHE A 140 -8.71 -3.50 2.45
N ILE A 141 -8.53 -3.51 1.13
CA ILE A 141 -8.22 -2.34 0.31
C ILE A 141 -9.20 -2.36 -0.87
N ARG A 142 -10.15 -1.43 -0.89
CA ARG A 142 -11.30 -1.45 -1.80
C ARG A 142 -11.46 -0.11 -2.49
N ASN A 143 -11.71 -0.08 -3.80
CA ASN A 143 -11.98 1.17 -4.51
C ASN A 143 -10.88 2.23 -4.26
N THR A 144 -9.63 1.80 -4.12
CA THR A 144 -8.52 2.66 -3.69
C THR A 144 -7.50 2.82 -4.82
N MET A 145 -6.97 4.02 -4.98
CA MET A 145 -5.83 4.31 -5.84
C MET A 145 -4.65 4.79 -5.00
N SER A 146 -3.48 4.19 -5.15
CA SER A 146 -2.26 4.63 -4.47
C SER A 146 -1.10 4.80 -5.45
N MET A 147 -0.35 5.87 -5.24
CA MET A 147 0.77 6.29 -6.08
C MET A 147 2.10 5.79 -5.55
N ASP A 148 3.15 6.05 -6.33
CA ASP A 148 4.50 5.57 -6.12
C ASP A 148 4.96 5.73 -4.67
N TYR A 149 5.45 4.63 -4.10
CA TYR A 149 6.06 4.58 -2.77
C TYR A 149 5.12 4.97 -1.62
N ALA A 150 3.81 4.95 -1.84
CA ALA A 150 2.85 5.03 -0.75
C ALA A 150 2.91 3.77 0.13
N ASN A 151 2.62 3.94 1.42
CA ASN A 151 2.57 2.89 2.42
C ASN A 151 1.14 2.76 2.96
N ILE A 152 0.56 1.57 2.82
CA ILE A 152 -0.68 1.18 3.48
C ILE A 152 -0.29 0.19 4.58
N HIS A 153 -0.02 0.71 5.77
CA HIS A 153 0.54 -0.04 6.88
C HIS A 153 -0.56 -0.29 7.92
N GLY A 154 -1.06 -1.53 7.99
CA GLY A 154 -2.12 -1.92 8.92
C GLY A 154 -3.42 -1.11 8.80
N SER A 155 -3.69 -0.56 7.62
CA SER A 155 -4.66 0.52 7.39
C SER A 155 -5.73 0.14 6.37
N PRO A 156 -6.84 -0.52 6.79
CA PRO A 156 -7.93 -0.85 5.90
C PRO A 156 -8.50 0.38 5.20
N SER A 157 -8.74 0.27 3.89
CA SER A 157 -9.00 1.43 3.03
C SER A 157 -10.18 1.18 2.09
N ASP A 158 -11.15 2.10 2.01
CA ASP A 158 -12.27 2.02 1.07
C ASP A 158 -12.60 3.36 0.40
N GLY A 159 -12.45 3.45 -0.92
CA GLY A 159 -12.81 4.64 -1.70
C GLY A 159 -11.78 5.76 -1.62
N CYS A 160 -10.50 5.44 -1.44
CA CYS A 160 -9.47 6.44 -1.13
C CYS A 160 -8.50 6.71 -2.29
N PHE A 161 -7.82 7.85 -2.21
CA PHE A 161 -6.65 8.18 -3.02
C PHE A 161 -5.44 8.44 -2.12
N LEU A 162 -4.30 7.85 -2.41
CA LEU A 162 -3.02 8.12 -1.72
C LEU A 162 -2.00 8.67 -2.72
N GLY A 163 -1.51 9.87 -2.47
CA GLY A 163 -0.41 10.49 -3.20
C GLY A 163 0.93 9.77 -3.00
N PRO A 164 1.96 10.12 -3.79
CA PRO A 164 3.25 9.47 -3.71
C PRO A 164 3.89 9.71 -2.34
N PHE A 165 4.58 8.69 -1.83
CA PHE A 165 5.18 8.68 -0.48
C PHE A 165 4.19 8.94 0.68
N ALA A 166 2.87 8.97 0.43
CA ALA A 166 1.90 9.05 1.52
C ALA A 166 1.96 7.78 2.37
N THR A 167 1.93 7.93 3.69
CA THR A 167 1.93 6.84 4.64
C THR A 167 0.68 6.92 5.49
N VAL A 168 -0.06 5.82 5.52
CA VAL A 168 -1.21 5.68 6.41
C VAL A 168 -0.94 4.47 7.28
N ASP A 169 -0.95 4.73 8.57
CA ASP A 169 -0.46 3.82 9.60
C ASP A 169 -1.54 3.59 10.65
N LEU A 170 -1.87 2.31 10.87
CA LEU A 170 -2.86 1.84 11.85
C LEU A 170 -4.21 2.58 11.78
N THR A 171 -4.61 3.04 10.60
CA THR A 171 -5.74 3.96 10.41
C THR A 171 -6.72 3.42 9.38
N THR A 172 -7.98 3.28 9.76
CA THR A 172 -9.04 2.91 8.80
C THR A 172 -9.45 4.13 7.98
N MET A 173 -9.31 4.07 6.66
CA MET A 173 -9.67 5.17 5.77
C MET A 173 -10.93 4.90 4.97
N ARG A 174 -11.79 5.91 4.87
CA ARG A 174 -12.96 5.87 3.98
C ARG A 174 -13.09 7.14 3.14
N ASN A 175 -13.31 7.02 1.85
CA ASN A 175 -13.65 8.13 0.94
C ASN A 175 -12.73 9.36 1.10
N SER A 176 -11.43 9.17 1.27
CA SER A 176 -10.49 10.25 1.62
C SER A 176 -9.35 10.37 0.62
N VAL A 177 -8.83 11.58 0.46
CA VAL A 177 -7.64 11.89 -0.34
C VAL A 177 -6.50 12.19 0.61
N ILE A 178 -5.38 11.50 0.43
CA ILE A 178 -4.15 11.71 1.20
C ILE A 178 -3.11 12.32 0.26
N GLY A 179 -2.74 13.57 0.53
CA GLY A 179 -1.73 14.30 -0.24
C GLY A 179 -0.36 13.62 -0.23
N ALA A 180 0.48 14.01 -1.20
CA ALA A 180 1.85 13.51 -1.30
C ALA A 180 2.63 13.75 -0.01
N TYR A 181 3.44 12.76 0.39
CA TYR A 181 4.32 12.85 1.57
C TYR A 181 3.61 13.13 2.91
N SER A 182 2.30 12.88 3.00
CA SER A 182 1.57 12.97 4.26
C SER A 182 1.74 11.68 5.07
N TYR A 183 1.78 11.80 6.41
CA TYR A 183 1.77 10.69 7.36
C TYR A 183 0.54 10.81 8.25
N LEU A 184 -0.27 9.75 8.32
CA LEU A 184 -1.46 9.72 9.17
C LEU A 184 -1.48 8.49 10.08
N GLN A 185 -1.72 8.74 11.37
CA GLN A 185 -2.01 7.72 12.38
C GLN A 185 -3.08 8.26 13.35
N THR A 186 -4.36 8.02 13.04
CA THR A 186 -5.50 8.60 13.78
C THR A 186 -6.56 7.56 14.19
N GLY A 187 -6.32 6.27 13.90
CA GLY A 187 -7.26 5.17 14.12
C GLY A 187 -8.37 5.10 13.06
N GLY A 188 -8.96 6.24 12.67
CA GLY A 188 -9.92 6.29 11.58
C GLY A 188 -10.11 7.68 10.97
N ILE A 189 -10.35 7.73 9.65
CA ILE A 189 -10.71 8.95 8.91
C ILE A 189 -11.80 8.68 7.88
N SER A 190 -12.61 9.69 7.59
CA SER A 190 -13.64 9.60 6.56
C SER A 190 -13.91 10.92 5.87
N SER A 191 -14.04 10.91 4.54
CA SER A 191 -14.41 12.08 3.73
C SER A 191 -13.47 13.29 3.92
N LEU A 192 -12.17 13.04 4.10
CA LEU A 192 -11.16 14.08 4.30
C LEU A 192 -10.30 14.30 3.05
N ASP A 193 -9.92 15.56 2.83
CA ASP A 193 -8.95 15.98 1.82
C ASP A 193 -7.70 16.50 2.52
N VAL A 194 -6.74 15.60 2.74
CA VAL A 194 -5.53 15.87 3.51
C VAL A 194 -4.50 16.48 2.59
N GLN A 195 -4.09 17.70 2.90
CA GLN A 195 -3.12 18.43 2.09
C GLN A 195 -1.75 17.73 2.08
N PRO A 196 -0.96 17.86 0.99
CA PRO A 196 0.39 17.31 0.92
C PRO A 196 1.27 17.74 2.10
N GLY A 197 2.16 16.85 2.55
CA GLY A 197 3.09 17.09 3.65
C GLY A 197 2.42 17.24 5.01
N THR A 198 1.22 16.69 5.20
CA THR A 198 0.56 16.70 6.50
C THR A 198 1.03 15.50 7.32
N VAL A 199 1.58 15.76 8.50
CA VAL A 199 1.87 14.75 9.54
C VAL A 199 0.81 14.90 10.62
N TRP A 200 -0.05 13.91 10.74
CA TRP A 200 -1.16 13.91 11.69
C TRP A 200 -1.18 12.62 12.51
N VAL A 201 -0.95 12.77 13.81
CA VAL A 201 -1.02 11.68 14.79
C VAL A 201 -2.03 12.04 15.85
N GLU A 202 -3.05 11.22 16.01
CA GLU A 202 -4.13 11.46 16.95
C GLU A 202 -4.42 10.19 17.74
N LYS A 203 -4.54 10.36 19.05
CA LYS A 203 -5.25 9.40 19.90
C LYS A 203 -6.41 10.14 20.57
N PRO A 204 -7.67 9.80 20.25
CA PRO A 204 -8.84 10.49 20.77
C PRO A 204 -8.77 10.66 22.30
N HIS A 205 -9.11 11.86 22.77
CA HIS A 205 -9.10 12.24 24.18
C HIS A 205 -7.74 12.18 24.91
N GLN A 206 -6.65 11.79 24.24
CA GLN A 206 -5.30 11.71 24.83
C GLN A 206 -4.35 12.75 24.24
N PHE A 207 -4.21 12.81 22.91
CA PHE A 207 -3.38 13.82 22.25
C PHE A 207 -3.74 14.00 20.77
N ASN A 208 -3.36 15.15 20.21
CA ASN A 208 -3.44 15.44 18.79
C ASN A 208 -2.18 16.21 18.37
N PHE A 209 -1.37 15.61 17.50
CA PHE A 209 -0.21 16.22 16.86
C PHE A 209 -0.54 16.46 15.39
N LEU A 210 -0.45 17.71 14.96
CA LEU A 210 -0.68 18.09 13.57
C LEU A 210 0.41 19.05 13.11
N TYR A 211 1.11 18.67 12.04
CA TYR A 211 2.12 19.46 11.37
C TYR A 211 1.88 19.43 9.86
N THR A 212 2.14 20.54 9.17
CA THR A 212 2.07 20.61 7.71
C THR A 212 3.35 21.26 7.21
N TYR A 213 4.06 20.57 6.31
CA TYR A 213 5.25 21.12 5.67
C TYR A 213 4.90 22.38 4.86
N PRO A 214 5.77 23.40 4.86
CA PRO A 214 5.71 24.48 3.89
C PRO A 214 5.74 23.94 2.45
N GLU A 215 4.77 24.38 1.63
CA GLU A 215 4.52 23.78 0.31
C GLU A 215 5.72 23.93 -0.65
N MET A 216 6.33 25.12 -0.71
CA MET A 216 7.44 25.39 -1.64
C MET A 216 8.66 24.54 -1.33
N GLU A 217 8.94 24.35 -0.05
CA GLU A 217 10.02 23.52 0.45
C GLU A 217 9.75 22.04 0.17
N LEU A 218 8.52 21.58 0.38
CA LEU A 218 8.13 20.20 0.09
C LEU A 218 8.25 19.85 -1.39
N GLN A 219 7.84 20.77 -2.28
CA GLN A 219 7.84 20.56 -3.73
C GLN A 219 9.23 20.21 -4.28
N HIS A 220 10.30 20.67 -3.63
CA HIS A 220 11.68 20.29 -3.98
C HIS A 220 11.95 18.79 -3.79
N TYR A 221 11.38 18.19 -2.75
CA TYR A 221 11.61 16.78 -2.39
C TYR A 221 10.66 15.83 -3.10
N ILE A 222 9.41 16.23 -3.23
CA ILE A 222 8.36 15.41 -3.84
C ILE A 222 7.21 16.28 -4.34
N SER A 223 6.86 16.05 -5.59
CA SER A 223 5.74 16.70 -6.25
C SER A 223 5.00 15.71 -7.14
N LEU A 224 3.72 15.98 -7.35
CA LEU A 224 2.85 15.24 -8.25
C LEU A 224 2.03 16.24 -9.07
N SER A 225 1.88 15.97 -10.36
CA SER A 225 0.90 16.64 -11.21
C SER A 225 0.19 15.61 -12.08
N PRO A 226 -1.07 15.84 -12.45
CA PRO A 226 -1.81 15.03 -13.42
C PRO A 226 -1.01 14.61 -14.67
N ASP A 227 -0.17 15.52 -15.18
CA ASP A 227 0.48 15.36 -16.49
C ASP A 227 1.87 14.72 -16.39
N LYS A 228 2.34 14.38 -15.19
CA LYS A 228 3.70 13.88 -14.95
C LYS A 228 3.70 12.74 -13.95
N VAL A 229 4.65 11.82 -14.11
CA VAL A 229 5.07 10.93 -13.02
C VAL A 229 5.57 11.77 -11.83
N PRO A 230 5.47 11.27 -10.58
CA PRO A 230 6.06 11.95 -9.43
C PRO A 230 7.53 12.33 -9.67
N TRP A 231 7.95 13.49 -9.16
CA TRP A 231 9.34 13.96 -9.28
C TRP A 231 9.82 14.62 -7.99
N GLY A 232 11.14 14.79 -7.88
CA GLY A 232 11.80 15.44 -6.75
C GLY A 232 12.94 14.59 -6.20
N VAL A 233 13.70 15.16 -5.25
CA VAL A 233 14.91 14.54 -4.69
C VAL A 233 14.68 13.11 -4.19
N LEU A 234 13.51 12.82 -3.60
CA LEU A 234 13.19 11.49 -3.09
C LEU A 234 12.99 10.47 -4.22
N VAL A 235 12.38 10.90 -5.33
CA VAL A 235 12.20 10.05 -6.51
C VAL A 235 13.55 9.74 -7.13
N ASP A 236 14.38 10.77 -7.37
CA ASP A 236 15.71 10.63 -7.96
C ASP A 236 16.58 9.68 -7.12
N PHE A 237 16.56 9.84 -5.79
CA PHE A 237 17.27 8.97 -4.87
C PHE A 237 16.92 7.49 -5.05
N ILE A 238 15.63 7.16 -5.20
CA ILE A 238 15.20 5.77 -5.38
C ILE A 238 15.56 5.26 -6.78
N GLU A 239 15.30 6.05 -7.83
CA GLU A 239 15.57 5.66 -9.22
C GLU A 239 17.06 5.34 -9.44
N GLU A 240 17.98 6.15 -8.90
CA GLU A 240 19.44 5.93 -8.95
C GLU A 240 19.89 4.58 -8.36
N ARG A 241 19.07 3.97 -7.49
CA ARG A 241 19.43 2.74 -6.76
C ARG A 241 18.76 1.50 -7.33
N LYS A 242 17.82 1.63 -8.28
CA LYS A 242 17.07 0.49 -8.82
C LYS A 242 17.94 -0.57 -9.47
N GLU A 243 18.98 -0.17 -10.19
CA GLU A 243 19.89 -1.11 -10.85
C GLU A 243 20.61 -2.02 -9.84
N LYS A 244 20.84 -1.54 -8.61
CA LYS A 244 21.44 -2.35 -7.54
C LYS A 244 20.53 -3.49 -7.09
N PHE A 245 19.21 -3.31 -7.21
CA PHE A 245 18.22 -4.33 -6.91
C PHE A 245 17.96 -5.29 -8.08
N GLN A 246 18.36 -4.94 -9.32
CA GLN A 246 18.13 -5.80 -10.49
C GLN A 246 18.77 -7.19 -10.32
N ARG A 247 19.98 -7.25 -9.73
CA ARG A 247 20.66 -8.50 -9.37
C ARG A 247 19.80 -9.42 -8.48
N ILE A 248 19.03 -8.84 -7.56
CA ILE A 248 18.20 -9.64 -6.65
C ILE A 248 17.07 -10.35 -7.41
N PHE A 249 16.58 -9.75 -8.50
CA PHE A 249 15.49 -10.29 -9.30
C PHE A 249 15.94 -11.18 -10.46
N ASP A 250 17.15 -10.98 -10.97
CA ASP A 250 17.69 -11.74 -12.10
C ASP A 250 18.17 -13.15 -11.72
N PHE A 251 18.49 -13.39 -10.44
CA PHE A 251 19.11 -14.64 -10.01
C PHE A 251 18.24 -15.43 -9.03
N VAL A 252 17.80 -16.63 -9.45
CA VAL A 252 17.18 -17.63 -8.57
C VAL A 252 18.16 -18.11 -7.48
N ASN A 253 19.46 -18.12 -7.80
CA ASN A 253 20.57 -18.43 -6.90
C ASN A 253 21.52 -17.24 -6.80
N MET A 254 21.38 -16.45 -5.74
CA MET A 254 22.38 -15.42 -5.42
C MET A 254 23.63 -16.08 -4.82
N GLU A 255 24.79 -15.46 -5.04
CA GLU A 255 26.03 -15.87 -4.39
C GLU A 255 25.85 -15.80 -2.87
N ASN A 256 26.27 -16.86 -2.17
CA ASN A 256 26.21 -16.89 -0.72
C ASN A 256 27.14 -15.80 -0.14
N ILE A 257 26.61 -15.01 0.79
CA ILE A 257 27.39 -14.04 1.55
C ILE A 257 28.36 -14.83 2.43
N SER A 258 29.65 -14.50 2.33
CA SER A 258 30.76 -15.32 2.85
C SER A 258 30.72 -15.54 4.36
N SER A 259 30.18 -14.57 5.11
CA SER A 259 29.94 -14.71 6.55
C SER A 259 28.85 -13.75 7.01
N VAL A 260 27.81 -14.30 7.66
CA VAL A 260 26.84 -13.54 8.46
C VAL A 260 27.10 -13.91 9.92
N PRO A 261 27.23 -12.93 10.85
CA PRO A 261 27.39 -13.23 12.27
C PRO A 261 26.25 -14.10 12.80
N GLU A 262 26.55 -15.04 13.72
CA GLU A 262 25.55 -15.97 14.28
C GLU A 262 24.40 -15.27 15.01
N THR A 263 24.64 -14.04 15.50
CA THR A 263 23.64 -13.21 16.18
C THR A 263 22.87 -12.29 15.23
N ALA A 264 23.06 -12.42 13.92
CA ALA A 264 22.45 -11.56 12.91
C ALA A 264 21.64 -12.39 11.91
N SER A 265 20.57 -11.79 11.39
CA SER A 265 19.86 -12.28 10.22
C SER A 265 20.07 -11.28 9.09
N LEU A 266 20.41 -11.77 7.91
CA LEU A 266 20.54 -10.97 6.71
C LEU A 266 19.58 -11.52 5.67
N ASP A 267 18.59 -10.70 5.30
CA ASP A 267 17.69 -11.05 4.21
C ASP A 267 18.51 -11.22 2.93
N ARG A 268 18.35 -12.37 2.28
CA ARG A 268 18.96 -12.64 0.98
C ARG A 268 18.57 -11.59 -0.05
N TYR A 269 17.39 -10.99 0.05
CA TYR A 269 16.89 -9.97 -0.87
C TYR A 269 17.34 -8.54 -0.49
N ALA A 270 18.23 -8.37 0.48
CA ALA A 270 18.82 -7.07 0.80
C ALA A 270 20.02 -6.74 -0.10
N VAL A 271 20.18 -5.46 -0.46
CA VAL A 271 21.42 -4.94 -1.07
C VAL A 271 22.38 -4.57 0.06
N VAL A 272 23.54 -5.24 0.11
CA VAL A 272 24.63 -5.01 1.09
C VAL A 272 25.91 -4.66 0.37
#